data_AF-A0A920UAS6-F1
#
_entry.id   AF-A0A920UAS6-F1
#
_cell.length_a   1.000
_cell.length_b   1.000
_cell.length_c   1.000
_cell.angle_alpha   90.00
_cell.angle_beta   90.00
_cell.angle_gamma   90.00
#
_symmetry.space_group_name_H-M   'P 1'
#
loop_
_entity.id
_entity.type
_entity.pdbx_description
1 polymer ?
#
loop_
_entity_poly.entity_id
_entity_poly.type
_entity_poly.pdbx_seq_one_letter_code
_entity_poly.pdbx_strand_id
1 'polypeptide(L)'
;MEDQANQQLFGVMTVEAFATMTTTEALEGLEEADVPCGPILEKADVLAHPQVTHNGSVVTWEHPTAGTVRSARPGARFSVTPIEMRLNAAWRGADNREILRELGRSEEEIEALLAAGVIGEPDPTGGLRG
;
A
#
# COMPACT_ATOMS: atom_id res chain seq x y z
N MET A 1 -21.15 -25.62 -22.16
CA MET A 1 -20.56 -26.33 -21.01
C MET A 1 -19.10 -26.52 -21.40
N GLU A 2 -18.23 -25.61 -20.97
CA GLU A 2 -16.79 -25.68 -21.29
C GLU A 2 -16.23 -27.03 -20.88
N ASP A 3 -15.26 -27.53 -21.64
CA ASP A 3 -14.65 -28.85 -21.48
C ASP A 3 -13.77 -28.90 -20.22
N GLN A 4 -14.44 -29.02 -19.08
CA GLN A 4 -13.85 -29.10 -17.75
C GLN A 4 -12.86 -30.27 -17.63
N ALA A 5 -13.07 -31.35 -18.38
CA ALA A 5 -12.17 -32.50 -18.39
C ALA A 5 -10.82 -32.14 -19.03
N ASN A 6 -10.82 -31.42 -20.15
CA ASN A 6 -9.57 -30.96 -20.78
C ASN A 6 -8.79 -29.98 -19.90
N GLN A 7 -9.49 -29.07 -19.20
CA GLN A 7 -8.83 -28.13 -18.28
C GLN A 7 -8.17 -28.84 -17.10
N GLN A 8 -8.83 -29.87 -16.54
CA GLN A 8 -8.25 -30.67 -15.46
C GLN A 8 -7.02 -31.47 -15.93
N LEU A 9 -7.11 -32.11 -17.09
CA LEU A 9 -6.01 -32.87 -17.65
C LEU A 9 -4.80 -31.97 -17.94
N PHE A 10 -5.04 -30.80 -18.53
CA PHE A 10 -4.01 -29.79 -18.76
C PHE A 10 -3.33 -29.38 -17.43
N GLY A 11 -4.11 -29.14 -16.38
CA GLY A 11 -3.58 -28.82 -15.06
C GLY A 11 -2.65 -29.90 -14.50
N VAL A 12 -3.05 -31.17 -14.58
CA VAL A 12 -2.22 -32.30 -14.13
C VAL A 12 -0.91 -32.38 -14.90
N MET A 13 -0.96 -32.33 -16.23
CA MET A 13 0.24 -32.39 -17.07
C MET A 13 1.21 -31.24 -16.78
N THR A 14 0.66 -30.05 -16.54
CA THR A 14 1.45 -28.84 -16.27
C THR A 14 2.15 -28.92 -14.92
N VAL A 15 1.47 -29.43 -13.88
CA VAL A 15 2.07 -29.65 -12.55
C VAL A 15 3.19 -30.68 -12.61
N GLU A 16 2.97 -31.81 -13.29
CA GLU A 16 3.98 -32.86 -13.43
C GLU A 16 5.22 -32.36 -14.17
N ALA A 17 5.04 -31.58 -15.25
CA ALA A 17 6.15 -30.99 -15.99
C ALA A 17 6.93 -29.99 -15.13
N PHE A 18 6.26 -29.00 -14.52
CA PHE A 18 6.95 -27.98 -13.72
C PHE A 18 7.64 -28.55 -12.46
N ALA A 19 7.16 -29.67 -11.91
CA ALA A 19 7.81 -30.33 -10.78
C ALA A 19 9.22 -30.88 -11.12
N THR A 20 9.54 -31.02 -12.41
CA THR A 20 10.85 -31.51 -12.88
C THR A 20 11.84 -30.40 -13.24
N MET A 21 11.43 -29.12 -13.14
CA MET A 21 12.21 -27.96 -13.58
C MET A 21 12.44 -26.99 -12.41
N THR A 22 13.54 -26.26 -12.44
CA THR A 22 13.71 -25.09 -11.57
C THR A 22 12.83 -23.94 -12.07
N THR A 23 12.53 -22.98 -11.18
CA THR A 23 11.77 -21.78 -11.56
C THR A 23 12.43 -21.01 -12.70
N THR A 24 13.77 -20.94 -12.72
CA THR A 24 14.51 -20.25 -13.78
C THR A 24 14.33 -20.94 -15.13
N GLU A 25 14.53 -22.26 -15.19
CA GLU A 25 14.36 -23.04 -16.44
C GLU A 25 12.93 -22.96 -16.97
N ALA A 26 11.94 -23.00 -16.07
CA ALA A 26 10.54 -22.83 -16.42
C ALA A 26 10.26 -21.44 -17.01
N LEU A 27 10.77 -20.37 -16.39
CA LEU A 27 10.55 -19.00 -16.87
C LEU A 27 11.21 -18.75 -18.23
N GLU A 28 12.46 -19.21 -18.43
CA GLU A 28 13.16 -19.07 -19.71
C GLU A 28 12.42 -19.77 -20.86
N GLY A 29 11.95 -21.01 -20.64
CA GLY A 29 11.21 -21.75 -21.65
C GLY A 29 9.83 -21.16 -21.95
N LEU A 30 9.14 -20.61 -20.94
CA LEU A 30 7.87 -19.92 -21.14
C LEU A 30 8.05 -18.60 -21.90
N GLU A 31 9.11 -17.84 -21.60
CA GLU A 31 9.45 -16.60 -22.30
C GLU A 31 9.79 -16.86 -23.77
N GLU A 32 10.60 -17.89 -24.08
CA GLU A 32 10.90 -18.29 -25.46
C GLU A 32 9.63 -18.68 -26.24
N ALA A 33 8.64 -19.25 -25.56
CA ALA A 33 7.36 -19.63 -26.13
C ALA A 33 6.32 -18.48 -26.19
N ASP A 34 6.70 -17.24 -25.85
CA ASP A 34 5.82 -16.06 -25.77
C ASP A 34 4.62 -16.26 -24.83
N VAL A 35 4.83 -17.07 -23.77
CA VAL A 35 3.83 -17.30 -22.73
C VAL A 35 4.02 -16.27 -21.61
N PRO A 36 2.98 -15.48 -21.25
CA PRO A 36 3.07 -14.55 -20.14
C PRO A 36 3.37 -15.26 -18.82
N CYS A 37 4.57 -15.07 -18.31
CA CYS A 37 5.03 -15.65 -17.06
C CYS A 37 5.78 -14.63 -16.19
N GLY A 38 5.88 -14.92 -14.90
CA GLY A 38 6.66 -14.12 -13.96
C GLY A 38 6.91 -14.87 -12.66
N PRO A 39 8.01 -14.59 -11.95
CA PRO A 39 8.31 -15.24 -10.69
C PRO A 39 7.31 -14.82 -9.61
N ILE A 40 7.07 -15.72 -8.64
CA ILE A 40 6.41 -15.37 -7.39
C ILE A 40 7.46 -14.68 -6.50
N LEU A 41 7.26 -13.40 -6.22
CA LEU A 41 8.18 -12.61 -5.41
C LEU A 41 7.77 -12.64 -3.93
N GLU A 42 8.75 -12.76 -3.04
CA GLU A 42 8.55 -12.52 -1.63
C GLU A 42 8.41 -11.03 -1.33
N LYS A 43 7.79 -10.69 -0.19
CA LYS A 43 7.50 -9.29 0.18
C LYS A 43 8.75 -8.39 0.15
N ALA A 44 9.89 -8.91 0.57
CA ALA A 44 11.15 -8.18 0.58
C ALA A 44 11.66 -7.90 -0.84
N ASP A 45 11.48 -8.84 -1.76
CA ASP A 45 11.97 -8.77 -3.14
C ASP A 45 11.13 -7.82 -3.99
N VAL A 46 9.82 -7.75 -3.73
CA VAL A 46 8.92 -6.77 -4.38
C VAL A 46 9.46 -5.35 -4.27
N LEU A 47 10.00 -5.01 -3.10
CA LEU A 47 10.50 -3.68 -2.78
C LEU A 47 11.78 -3.31 -3.54
N ALA A 48 12.53 -4.31 -4.03
CA ALA A 48 13.74 -4.14 -4.83
C ALA A 48 13.51 -4.42 -6.33
N HIS A 49 12.32 -4.91 -6.70
CA HIS A 49 12.03 -5.34 -8.06
C HIS A 49 12.25 -4.20 -9.07
N PRO A 50 12.90 -4.46 -10.23
CA PRO A 50 13.22 -3.41 -11.21
C PRO A 50 12.01 -2.57 -11.62
N GLN A 51 10.86 -3.21 -11.81
CA GLN A 51 9.61 -2.53 -12.17
C GLN A 51 9.09 -1.62 -11.05
N VAL A 52 9.26 -2.00 -9.78
CA VAL A 52 8.83 -1.20 -8.63
C VAL A 52 9.71 0.04 -8.49
N THR A 53 11.02 -0.15 -8.68
CA THR A 53 12.02 0.94 -8.68
C THR A 53 11.79 1.89 -9.86
N HIS A 54 11.67 1.36 -11.08
CA HIS A 54 11.43 2.14 -12.30
C HIS A 54 10.13 2.97 -12.20
N ASN A 55 9.08 2.37 -11.63
CA ASN A 55 7.80 3.05 -11.45
C ASN A 55 7.73 3.91 -10.19
N GLY A 56 8.78 4.02 -9.38
CA GLY A 56 8.73 4.75 -8.12
C GLY A 56 7.49 4.41 -7.30
N SER A 57 7.10 3.12 -7.32
CA SER A 57 5.82 2.66 -6.76
C SER A 57 5.81 2.71 -5.23
N VAL A 58 6.99 2.87 -4.63
CA VAL A 58 7.18 3.03 -3.19
C VAL A 58 7.87 4.35 -2.93
N VAL A 59 7.26 5.19 -2.09
CA VAL A 59 7.85 6.44 -1.62
C VAL A 59 8.41 6.24 -0.22
N THR A 60 9.50 6.95 0.07
CA THR A 60 10.11 6.98 1.42
C THR A 60 9.97 8.39 1.97
N TRP A 61 9.52 8.52 3.21
CA TRP A 61 9.29 9.81 3.84
C TRP A 61 9.52 9.76 5.36
N GLU A 62 9.74 10.92 5.95
CA GLU A 62 9.96 11.07 7.38
C GLU A 62 8.62 11.24 8.11
N HIS A 63 8.24 10.21 8.85
CA HIS A 63 7.10 10.24 9.74
C HIS A 63 7.52 10.87 11.09
N PRO A 64 6.80 11.87 11.61
CA PRO A 64 7.11 12.58 12.85
C PRO A 64 7.47 11.72 14.08
N THR A 65 6.84 10.55 14.28
CA THR A 65 7.21 9.60 15.35
C THR A 65 7.87 8.31 14.89
N ALA A 66 7.44 7.72 13.78
CA ALA A 66 7.95 6.44 13.30
C ALA A 66 9.31 6.56 12.56
N GLY A 67 9.80 7.78 12.31
CA GLY A 67 11.01 8.03 11.54
C GLY A 67 10.82 7.73 10.05
N THR A 68 11.84 7.20 9.40
CA THR A 68 11.79 6.88 7.97
C THR A 68 10.81 5.73 7.68
N VAL A 69 9.73 6.02 6.95
CA VAL A 69 8.70 5.05 6.57
C VAL A 69 8.62 4.91 5.06
N ARG A 70 8.35 3.67 4.60
CA ARG A 70 8.06 3.35 3.20
C ARG A 70 6.56 3.17 3.01
N SER A 71 5.99 3.78 1.98
CA SER A 71 4.56 3.69 1.66
C SER A 71 4.35 3.47 0.17
N ALA A 72 3.36 2.66 -0.19
CA ALA A 72 2.98 2.46 -1.59
C ALA A 72 2.33 3.73 -2.14
N ARG A 73 2.72 4.11 -3.35
CA ARG A 73 2.08 5.18 -4.11
C ARG A 73 0.76 4.67 -4.71
N PRO A 74 -0.25 5.53 -4.92
CA PRO A 74 -1.37 5.21 -5.80
C PRO A 74 -0.89 4.68 -7.16
N GLY A 75 -1.43 3.52 -7.58
CA GLY A 75 -0.96 2.85 -8.80
C GLY A 75 -1.25 3.61 -10.09
N ALA A 76 -2.30 4.43 -10.11
CA ALA A 76 -2.65 5.25 -11.26
C ALA A 76 -1.72 6.47 -11.39
N ARG A 77 -1.27 6.73 -12.62
CA ARG A 77 -0.48 7.92 -12.98
C ARG A 77 -1.28 8.78 -13.94
N PHE A 78 -1.52 10.02 -13.54
CA PHE A 78 -2.21 11.02 -14.34
C PHE A 78 -1.20 12.06 -14.82
N SER A 79 -1.18 12.35 -16.11
CA SER A 79 -0.28 13.35 -16.72
C SER A 79 -0.72 14.78 -16.48
N VAL A 80 -2.05 15.02 -16.43
CA VAL A 80 -2.63 16.37 -16.27
C VAL A 80 -2.81 16.74 -14.81
N THR A 81 -3.26 15.80 -13.98
CA THR A 81 -3.50 15.99 -12.55
C THR A 81 -2.59 15.06 -11.75
N PRO A 82 -1.27 15.33 -11.70
CA PRO A 82 -0.36 14.49 -10.95
C PRO A 82 -0.82 14.38 -9.49
N ILE A 83 -0.89 13.14 -8.99
CA ILE A 83 -1.27 12.91 -7.60
C ILE A 83 -0.12 13.34 -6.70
N GLU A 84 -0.38 14.35 -5.88
CA GLU A 84 0.46 14.68 -4.73
C GLU A 84 0.06 13.79 -3.56
N MET A 85 0.99 12.95 -3.10
CA MET A 85 0.80 12.21 -1.86
C MET A 85 0.92 13.19 -0.69
N ARG A 86 -0.22 13.51 -0.06
CA ARG A 86 -0.21 14.15 1.26
C ARG A 86 0.19 13.10 2.27
N LEU A 87 1.46 13.08 2.63
CA LEU A 87 2.02 12.18 3.64
C LEU A 87 1.69 12.77 5.02
N ASN A 88 0.44 12.61 5.44
CA ASN A 88 -0.06 13.16 6.70
C ASN A 88 0.05 12.12 7.82
N ALA A 89 0.92 12.40 8.79
CA ALA A 89 0.97 11.72 10.07
C ALA A 89 0.21 12.52 11.14
N ALA A 90 -0.95 13.05 10.78
CA ALA A 90 -1.71 13.89 11.71
C ALA A 90 -2.09 13.06 12.94
N TRP A 91 -1.75 13.57 14.12
CA TRP A 91 -2.12 12.94 15.38
C TRP A 91 -3.63 12.92 15.53
N ARG A 92 -4.12 11.98 16.35
CA ARG A 92 -5.51 12.04 16.80
C ARG A 92 -5.73 13.40 17.48
N GLY A 93 -6.68 14.16 16.95
CA GLY A 93 -7.04 15.47 17.46
C GLY A 93 -6.20 16.65 16.96
N ALA A 94 -5.20 16.42 16.09
CA ALA A 94 -4.35 17.47 15.53
C ALA A 94 -5.15 18.63 14.90
N ASP A 95 -6.19 18.29 14.13
CA ASP A 95 -6.94 19.26 13.34
C ASP A 95 -8.28 19.66 14.01
N ASN A 96 -8.56 19.18 15.23
CA ASN A 96 -9.86 19.39 15.89
C ASN A 96 -10.20 20.87 16.06
N ARG A 97 -9.25 21.67 16.56
CA ARG A 97 -9.46 23.11 16.79
C ARG A 97 -9.63 23.87 15.48
N GLU A 98 -8.83 23.55 14.46
CA GLU A 98 -8.90 24.19 13.15
C GLU A 98 -10.25 23.95 12.48
N ILE A 99 -10.66 22.68 12.38
CA ILE A 99 -11.93 22.29 11.76
C ILE A 99 -13.12 22.88 12.54
N LEU A 100 -13.10 22.88 13.87
CA LEU A 100 -14.21 23.45 14.65
C LEU A 100 -14.33 24.98 14.48
N ARG A 101 -13.22 25.70 14.33
CA ARG A 101 -13.24 27.13 14.00
C ARG A 101 -13.79 27.37 12.59
N GLU A 102 -13.39 26.56 11.61
CA GLU A 102 -13.94 26.63 10.25
C GLU A 102 -15.46 26.37 10.21
N LEU A 103 -15.94 25.50 11.10
CA LEU A 103 -17.37 25.23 11.30
C LEU A 103 -18.09 26.32 12.11
N GLY A 104 -17.41 27.39 12.50
CA GLY A 104 -17.98 28.56 13.16
C GLY A 104 -18.17 28.43 14.67
N ARG A 105 -17.47 27.49 15.33
CA ARG A 105 -17.48 27.38 16.79
C ARG A 105 -16.59 28.43 17.44
N SER A 106 -17.05 28.99 18.55
CA SER A 106 -16.25 29.92 19.34
C SER A 106 -15.16 29.17 20.12
N GLU A 107 -14.11 29.89 20.52
CA GLU A 107 -13.03 29.26 21.31
C GLU A 107 -13.57 28.72 22.64
N GLU A 108 -14.55 29.41 23.24
CA GLU A 108 -15.19 28.97 24.49
C GLU A 108 -15.96 27.66 24.32
N GLU A 109 -16.64 27.46 23.18
CA GLU A 109 -17.32 26.19 22.87
C GLU A 109 -16.32 25.05 22.65
N ILE A 110 -15.22 25.34 21.98
CA ILE A 110 -14.15 24.35 21.72
C ILE A 110 -13.52 23.90 23.03
N GLU A 111 -13.20 24.85 23.93
CA GLU A 111 -12.68 24.54 25.27
C GLU A 111 -13.68 23.74 26.10
N ALA A 112 -14.98 24.05 26.01
CA ALA A 112 -16.03 23.29 26.70
C ALA A 112 -16.09 21.83 26.21
N LEU A 113 -15.94 21.61 24.89
CA LEU A 113 -15.92 20.26 24.30
C LEU A 113 -14.68 19.47 24.71
N LEU A 114 -13.52 20.12 24.82
CA LEU A 114 -12.29 19.52 25.32
C LEU A 114 -12.42 19.14 26.80
N ALA A 115 -12.92 20.06 27.63
CA ALA A 115 -13.12 19.84 29.05
C ALA A 115 -14.15 18.72 29.33
N ALA A 116 -15.17 18.61 28.49
CA ALA A 116 -16.16 17.53 28.56
C ALA A 116 -15.66 16.18 28.02
N GLY A 117 -14.45 16.13 27.44
CA GLY A 117 -13.87 14.92 26.83
C GLY A 117 -14.57 14.46 25.55
N VAL A 118 -15.39 15.32 24.94
CA VAL A 118 -16.10 15.02 23.68
C VAL A 118 -15.12 15.01 22.51
N ILE A 119 -14.13 15.90 22.54
CA ILE A 119 -13.00 15.94 21.61
C ILE A 119 -11.68 15.85 22.41
N GLY A 120 -10.62 15.36 21.76
CA GLY A 120 -9.29 15.24 22.36
C GLY A 120 -8.30 16.28 21.82
N GLU A 121 -7.29 16.61 22.62
CA GLU A 121 -6.11 17.34 22.16
C GLU A 121 -5.20 16.47 21.28
N PRO A 122 -4.32 17.07 20.46
CA PRO A 122 -3.32 16.35 19.69
C PRO A 122 -2.50 15.44 20.59
N ASP A 123 -2.61 14.13 20.38
CA ASP A 123 -1.82 13.13 21.09
C ASP A 123 -0.68 12.61 20.20
N PRO A 124 0.57 13.11 20.39
CA PRO A 124 1.72 12.67 19.60
C PRO A 124 2.14 11.23 19.88
N THR A 125 1.58 10.56 20.89
CA THR A 125 1.87 9.15 21.18
C THR A 125 0.91 8.18 20.48
N GLY A 126 -0.12 8.69 19.80
CA GLY A 126 -1.10 7.86 19.08
C GLY A 126 -1.93 6.95 19.99
N GLY A 127 -2.02 7.25 21.29
CA GLY A 127 -2.71 6.40 22.26
C GLY A 127 -1.94 5.12 22.66
N LEU A 128 -0.65 4.99 22.34
CA LEU A 128 0.22 3.92 22.85
C LEU A 128 0.58 4.20 24.33
N ARG A 129 -0.41 4.19 25.21
CA ARG A 129 -0.18 4.01 26.65
C ARG A 129 -0.29 2.51 26.93
N GLY A 130 0.87 1.89 27.16
CA GLY A 130 0.95 0.56 27.78
C GLY A 130 0.45 0.58 29.21
#